data_AF-I8YU64-F1
#
_entry.id   AF-I8YU64-F1
#
_cell.length_a   1.000
_cell.length_b   1.000
_cell.length_c   1.000
_cell.angle_alpha   90.00
_cell.angle_beta   90.00
_cell.angle_gamma   90.00
#
_symmetry.space_group_name_H-M   'P 1'
#
loop_
_entity.id
_entity.type
_entity.pdbx_description
1 polymer ?
#
loop_
_entity_poly.entity_id
_entity_poly.type
_entity_poly.pdbx_seq_one_letter_code
_entity_poly.pdbx_strand_id
1 'polypeptide(L)'
;MKTSRILLAAAVTFCMTACNEDAQFDKELYKKVINVLSDDNLVFSVNHDLNKQESTGYISIGCGGTKHIDTDVLVELEPDNEALAEYNRLNFDIDESKFAHALDPQRYDIPDMTTILKAESEDNYGTIPMRPYRLHNKYLFGKRLG
;
A
#
# COMPACT_ATOMS: atom_id res chain seq x y z
N MET A 1 39.88 -21.56 47.30
CA MET A 1 40.25 -21.39 45.87
C MET A 1 39.20 -21.95 44.89
N LYS A 2 38.57 -23.11 45.11
CA LYS A 2 37.54 -23.67 44.20
C LYS A 2 36.25 -22.83 44.09
N THR A 3 35.73 -22.34 45.21
CA THR A 3 34.52 -21.49 45.25
C THR A 3 34.69 -20.13 44.57
N SER A 4 35.86 -19.52 44.71
CA SER A 4 36.21 -18.26 44.02
C SER A 4 36.30 -18.43 42.49
N ARG A 5 36.77 -19.58 42.00
CA ARG A 5 36.79 -19.90 40.55
C ARG A 5 35.39 -20.12 39.99
N ILE A 6 34.47 -20.71 40.77
CA ILE A 6 33.08 -20.94 40.35
C ILE A 6 32.31 -19.62 40.29
N LEU A 7 32.50 -18.72 41.27
CA LEU A 7 31.88 -17.39 41.27
C LEU A 7 32.38 -16.53 40.11
N LEU A 8 33.67 -16.60 39.78
CA LEU A 8 34.23 -15.89 38.62
C LEU A 8 33.67 -16.43 37.29
N ALA A 9 33.53 -17.75 37.17
CA ALA A 9 32.94 -18.38 35.98
C ALA A 9 31.46 -17.99 35.79
N ALA A 10 30.68 -17.97 36.87
CA ALA A 10 29.27 -17.56 36.82
C ALA A 10 29.10 -16.08 36.44
N ALA A 11 29.97 -15.20 36.95
CA ALA A 11 29.96 -13.77 36.59
C ALA A 11 30.29 -13.55 35.11
N VAL A 12 31.23 -14.31 34.55
CA VAL A 12 31.60 -14.24 33.12
C VAL A 12 30.47 -14.73 32.21
N THR A 13 29.71 -15.75 32.61
CA THR A 13 28.56 -16.23 31.83
C THR A 13 27.40 -15.23 31.81
N PHE A 14 27.19 -14.49 32.91
CA PHE A 14 26.15 -13.46 32.97
C PHE A 14 26.47 -12.24 32.10
N CYS A 15 27.76 -11.93 31.90
CA CYS A 15 28.19 -10.85 31.01
C CYS A 15 28.06 -11.17 29.51
N MET A 16 27.74 -12.41 29.12
CA MET A 16 27.54 -12.79 27.72
C MET A 16 26.08 -12.70 27.25
N THR A 17 25.14 -12.34 28.13
CA THR A 17 23.77 -12.03 27.69
C THR A 17 23.76 -10.62 27.12
N ALA A 18 24.17 -10.46 25.86
CA ALA A 18 23.93 -9.23 25.13
C ALA A 18 22.42 -9.02 25.04
N CYS A 19 21.91 -7.93 25.61
CA CYS A 19 20.56 -7.48 25.33
C CYS A 19 20.47 -7.22 23.82
N ASN A 20 19.48 -7.80 23.16
CA ASN A 20 19.22 -7.54 21.75
C ASN A 20 18.64 -6.12 21.63
N GLU A 21 19.51 -5.11 21.59
CA GLU A 21 19.12 -3.69 21.44
C GLU A 21 18.33 -3.47 20.15
N ASP A 22 18.57 -4.29 19.12
CA ASP A 22 17.89 -4.21 17.83
C ASP A 22 16.42 -4.68 17.87
N ALA A 23 16.00 -5.37 18.92
CA ALA A 23 14.63 -5.85 19.08
C ALA A 23 13.60 -4.70 19.14
N GLN A 24 14.03 -3.48 19.48
CA GLN A 24 13.18 -2.30 19.42
C GLN A 24 12.92 -1.86 17.97
N PHE A 25 13.92 -1.97 17.08
CA PHE A 25 13.78 -1.60 15.68
C PHE A 25 12.82 -2.52 14.92
N ASP A 26 12.78 -3.82 15.29
CA ASP A 26 11.83 -4.81 14.74
C ASP A 26 10.37 -4.36 14.81
N LYS A 27 9.99 -3.55 15.81
CA LYS A 27 8.61 -3.06 15.98
C LYS A 27 8.34 -1.70 15.35
N GLU A 28 9.34 -0.81 15.30
CA GLU A 28 9.14 0.58 14.87
C GLU A 28 9.60 0.84 13.43
N LEU A 29 10.74 0.29 13.00
CA LEU A 29 11.29 0.53 11.65
C LEU A 29 10.73 -0.42 10.58
N TYR A 30 10.34 -1.63 10.96
CA TYR A 30 9.95 -2.67 10.00
C TYR A 30 8.45 -2.93 9.93
N LYS A 31 7.62 -1.94 10.30
CA LYS A 31 6.17 -2.07 10.20
C LYS A 31 5.78 -2.27 8.73
N LYS A 32 5.15 -3.41 8.45
CA LYS A 32 4.61 -3.75 7.13
C LYS A 32 3.27 -3.03 6.97
N VAL A 33 3.15 -2.17 5.96
CA VAL A 33 1.95 -1.36 5.72
C VAL A 33 1.48 -1.57 4.29
N ILE A 34 0.32 -2.19 4.13
CA ILE A 34 -0.32 -2.35 2.83
C ILE A 34 -0.88 -0.99 2.39
N ASN A 35 -0.63 -0.62 1.14
CA ASN A 35 -1.04 0.66 0.58
C ASN A 35 -1.45 0.52 -0.88
N VAL A 36 -2.32 1.42 -1.32
CA VAL A 36 -2.57 1.67 -2.75
C VAL A 36 -1.51 2.66 -3.21
N LEU A 37 -0.75 2.33 -4.25
CA LEU A 37 0.28 3.23 -4.78
C LEU A 37 -0.39 4.41 -5.48
N SER A 38 0.00 5.62 -5.09
CA SER A 38 -0.46 6.88 -5.66
C SER A 38 0.71 7.86 -5.82
N ASP A 39 0.48 8.91 -6.58
CA ASP A 39 1.39 10.06 -6.69
C ASP A 39 1.22 11.02 -5.48
N ASP A 40 1.99 12.12 -5.46
CA ASP A 40 2.06 13.11 -4.38
C ASP A 40 0.69 13.69 -3.94
N ASN A 41 -0.29 13.72 -4.85
CA ASN A 41 -1.62 14.25 -4.58
C ASN A 41 -2.65 13.17 -4.21
N LEU A 42 -2.20 11.97 -3.81
CA LEU A 42 -3.06 10.80 -3.55
C LEU A 42 -3.89 10.36 -4.76
N VAL A 43 -3.38 10.65 -5.96
CA VAL A 43 -3.99 10.28 -7.24
C VAL A 43 -3.08 9.33 -7.98
N PHE A 44 -3.63 8.21 -8.42
CA PHE A 44 -2.99 7.33 -9.39
C PHE A 44 -3.48 7.68 -10.80
N SER A 45 -2.54 7.89 -11.73
CA SER A 45 -2.85 8.30 -13.11
C SER A 45 -2.51 7.19 -14.11
N VAL A 46 -3.46 6.80 -14.95
CA VAL A 46 -3.25 5.86 -16.05
C VAL A 46 -3.61 6.55 -17.37
N ASN A 47 -2.70 6.44 -18.34
CA ASN A 47 -2.95 6.91 -19.70
C ASN A 47 -3.50 5.75 -20.55
N HIS A 48 -4.63 5.99 -21.21
CA HIS A 48 -5.27 5.03 -22.09
C HIS A 48 -5.19 5.50 -23.54
N ASP A 49 -4.83 4.59 -24.44
CA ASP A 49 -4.79 4.87 -25.88
C ASP A 49 -6.21 4.92 -26.44
N LEU A 50 -6.61 6.10 -26.93
CA LEU A 50 -7.95 6.34 -27.48
C LEU A 50 -8.19 5.64 -28.82
N ASN A 51 -7.15 5.15 -29.49
CA ASN A 51 -7.29 4.39 -30.74
C ASN A 51 -7.66 2.92 -30.50
N LYS A 52 -7.58 2.45 -29.24
CA LYS A 52 -7.97 1.09 -28.88
C LYS A 52 -9.37 1.10 -28.30
N GLN A 53 -10.20 0.16 -28.74
CA GLN A 53 -11.54 -0.02 -28.16
C GLN A 53 -11.49 -0.40 -26.67
N GLU A 54 -10.45 -1.13 -26.28
CA GLU A 54 -10.25 -1.59 -24.92
C GLU A 54 -8.86 -1.20 -24.43
N SER A 55 -8.81 -0.77 -23.18
CA SER A 55 -7.57 -0.51 -22.47
C SER A 55 -7.72 -0.99 -21.03
N THR A 56 -6.66 -1.55 -20.45
CA THR A 56 -6.64 -2.01 -19.06
C THR A 56 -5.55 -1.24 -18.33
N GLY A 57 -5.95 -0.52 -17.29
CA GLY A 57 -5.06 0.04 -16.28
C GLY A 57 -4.92 -0.93 -15.11
N TYR A 58 -3.92 -0.72 -14.27
CA TYR A 58 -3.65 -1.57 -13.12
C TYR A 58 -3.48 -0.69 -11.89
N ILE A 59 -4.33 -0.88 -10.89
CA ILE A 59 -4.15 -0.31 -9.57
C ILE A 59 -3.10 -1.15 -8.85
N SER A 60 -1.98 -0.53 -8.48
CA SER A 60 -0.91 -1.22 -7.76
C SER A 60 -1.15 -1.18 -6.27
N ILE A 61 -1.06 -2.34 -5.63
CA ILE A 61 -1.14 -2.54 -4.19
C ILE A 61 0.24 -2.96 -3.72
N GLY A 62 0.87 -2.20 -2.83
CA GLY A 62 2.20 -2.50 -2.32
C GLY A 62 2.19 -2.77 -0.82
N CYS A 63 3.28 -3.37 -0.34
CA CYS A 63 3.61 -3.37 1.07
C CYS A 63 4.84 -2.48 1.32
N GLY A 64 4.62 -1.39 2.04
CA GLY A 64 5.70 -0.54 2.55
C GLY A 64 6.43 -1.18 3.72
N GLY A 65 7.66 -0.71 3.98
CA GLY A 65 8.58 -1.24 4.98
C GLY A 65 9.85 -1.84 4.35
N THR A 66 10.85 -2.14 5.17
CA THR A 66 12.17 -2.64 4.68
C THR A 66 12.21 -4.16 4.47
N LYS A 67 11.20 -4.90 4.94
CA LYS A 67 11.12 -6.37 4.84
C LYS A 67 9.92 -6.79 4.00
N HIS A 68 10.06 -7.86 3.21
CA HIS A 68 8.94 -8.49 2.51
C HIS A 68 7.88 -9.00 3.47
N ILE A 69 6.65 -9.17 2.99
CA ILE A 69 5.60 -9.90 3.71
C ILE A 69 6.04 -11.35 3.99
N ASP A 70 5.72 -11.87 5.19
CA ASP A 70 6.16 -13.23 5.59
C ASP A 70 5.19 -14.32 5.13
N THR A 71 3.96 -13.93 4.78
CA THR A 71 2.88 -14.81 4.37
C THR A 71 2.10 -14.17 3.24
N ASP A 72 1.48 -14.99 2.39
CA ASP A 72 0.55 -14.50 1.39
C ASP A 72 -0.59 -13.69 2.05
N VAL A 73 -0.88 -12.52 1.51
CA VAL A 73 -1.95 -11.64 1.98
C VAL A 73 -2.96 -11.41 0.86
N LEU A 74 -4.21 -11.79 1.11
CA LEU A 74 -5.33 -11.37 0.28
C LEU A 74 -5.65 -9.92 0.62
N VAL A 75 -5.64 -9.07 -0.40
CA VAL A 75 -6.04 -7.67 -0.29
C VAL A 75 -7.34 -7.48 -1.08
N GLU A 76 -8.31 -6.83 -0.46
CA GLU A 76 -9.58 -6.45 -1.06
C GLU A 76 -9.70 -4.93 -1.08
N LEU A 77 -10.14 -4.38 -2.21
CA LEU A 77 -10.52 -2.98 -2.31
C LEU A 77 -12.03 -2.83 -2.18
N GLU A 78 -12.44 -1.71 -1.60
CA GLU A 78 -13.84 -1.28 -1.59
C GLU A 78 -13.99 0.14 -2.17
N PRO A 79 -15.15 0.50 -2.72
CA PRO A 79 -15.47 1.88 -3.08
C PRO A 79 -15.32 2.83 -1.90
N ASP A 80 -14.68 3.98 -2.13
CA ASP A 80 -14.63 5.08 -1.17
C ASP A 80 -15.46 6.25 -1.70
N ASN A 81 -16.62 6.47 -1.08
CA ASN A 81 -17.56 7.51 -1.49
C ASN A 81 -17.18 8.90 -0.95
N GLU A 82 -16.22 9.00 -0.03
CA GLU A 82 -15.80 10.24 0.62
C GLU A 82 -14.48 10.77 0.01
N ALA A 83 -13.62 9.89 -0.48
CA ALA A 83 -12.30 10.23 -1.02
C ALA A 83 -12.31 11.35 -2.08
N LEU A 84 -13.30 11.40 -2.96
CA LEU A 84 -13.38 12.46 -3.97
C LEU A 84 -13.72 13.83 -3.36
N ALA A 85 -14.65 13.86 -2.40
CA ALA A 85 -15.02 15.08 -1.70
C ALA A 85 -13.83 15.59 -0.87
N GLU A 86 -13.12 14.69 -0.20
CA GLU A 86 -11.91 15.02 0.55
C GLU A 86 -10.80 15.53 -0.38
N TYR A 87 -10.55 14.88 -1.51
CA TYR A 87 -9.58 15.34 -2.52
C TYR A 87 -9.90 16.76 -2.99
N ASN A 88 -11.15 17.05 -3.35
CA ASN A 88 -11.55 18.38 -3.81
C ASN A 88 -11.36 19.44 -2.71
N ARG A 89 -11.76 19.12 -1.48
CA ARG A 89 -11.58 20.01 -0.32
C ARG A 89 -10.10 20.30 -0.03
N LEU A 90 -9.25 19.28 -0.02
CA LEU A 90 -7.83 19.41 0.29
C LEU A 90 -7.05 20.17 -0.80
N ASN A 91 -7.42 20.01 -2.06
CA ASN A 91 -6.67 20.58 -3.20
C ASN A 91 -7.22 21.92 -3.70
N PHE A 92 -8.52 22.16 -3.60
CA PHE A 92 -9.18 23.31 -4.24
C PHE A 92 -10.07 24.14 -3.29
N ASP A 93 -10.40 23.61 -2.12
CA ASP A 93 -11.22 24.26 -1.10
C ASP A 93 -12.54 24.80 -1.66
N ILE A 94 -12.65 26.12 -1.90
CA ILE A 94 -13.85 26.78 -2.43
C ILE A 94 -13.85 26.99 -3.96
N ASP A 95 -12.75 26.68 -4.65
CA ASP A 95 -12.62 26.84 -6.11
C ASP A 95 -13.26 25.66 -6.85
N GLU A 96 -14.60 25.65 -6.86
CA GLU A 96 -15.41 24.59 -7.48
C GLU A 96 -15.11 24.39 -8.97
N SER A 97 -14.58 25.41 -9.65
CA SER A 97 -14.23 25.32 -11.08
C SER A 97 -13.12 24.31 -11.38
N LYS A 98 -12.35 23.92 -10.36
CA LYS A 98 -11.24 22.97 -10.45
C LYS A 98 -11.58 21.59 -9.88
N PHE A 99 -12.78 21.41 -9.37
CA PHE A 99 -13.16 20.15 -8.74
C PHE A 99 -13.06 19.00 -9.72
N ALA A 100 -12.48 17.91 -9.24
CA ALA A 100 -12.57 16.64 -9.89
C ALA A 100 -14.00 16.10 -9.82
N HIS A 101 -14.42 15.45 -10.90
CA HIS A 101 -15.71 14.81 -11.00
C HIS A 101 -15.58 13.28 -10.94
N ALA A 102 -16.56 12.65 -10.28
CA ALA A 102 -16.65 11.21 -10.18
C ALA A 102 -16.80 10.60 -11.58
N LEU A 103 -16.04 9.54 -11.84
CA LEU A 103 -16.28 8.72 -13.03
C LEU A 103 -17.61 7.99 -12.89
N ASP A 104 -18.47 8.10 -13.89
CA ASP A 104 -19.72 7.35 -13.98
C ASP A 104 -19.43 5.84 -13.86
N PRO A 105 -20.06 5.11 -12.91
CA PRO A 105 -19.88 3.67 -12.75
C PRO A 105 -20.16 2.85 -14.02
N GLN A 106 -20.94 3.36 -14.97
CA GLN A 106 -21.19 2.69 -16.25
C GLN A 106 -20.02 2.83 -17.25
N ARG A 107 -19.02 3.66 -16.92
CA ARG A 107 -17.86 3.96 -17.77
C ARG A 107 -16.58 3.27 -17.33
N TYR A 108 -16.65 2.36 -16.36
CA TYR A 108 -15.53 1.50 -16.04
C TYR A 108 -15.99 0.16 -15.47
N ASP A 109 -15.10 -0.82 -15.56
CA ASP A 109 -15.24 -2.13 -14.94
C ASP A 109 -13.98 -2.44 -14.13
N ILE A 110 -14.16 -2.99 -12.94
CA ILE A 110 -13.09 -3.60 -12.15
C ILE A 110 -13.55 -5.05 -11.91
N PRO A 111 -13.08 -6.00 -12.73
CA PRO A 111 -13.65 -7.35 -12.76
C PRO A 111 -13.39 -8.15 -11.48
N ASP A 112 -12.29 -7.84 -10.80
CA ASP A 112 -11.91 -8.42 -9.53
C ASP A 112 -11.33 -7.30 -8.67
N MET A 113 -11.90 -7.10 -7.47
CA MET A 113 -11.46 -6.08 -6.52
C MET A 113 -10.38 -6.63 -5.56
N THR A 114 -9.87 -7.83 -5.82
CA THR A 114 -8.90 -8.50 -4.97
C THR A 114 -7.57 -8.73 -5.66
N THR A 115 -6.51 -8.81 -4.87
CA THR A 115 -5.19 -9.26 -5.32
C THR A 115 -4.48 -9.99 -4.19
N ILE A 116 -3.47 -10.81 -4.52
CA ILE A 116 -2.68 -11.51 -3.52
C ILE A 116 -1.26 -10.95 -3.55
N LEU A 117 -0.83 -10.37 -2.44
CA LEU A 117 0.59 -10.11 -2.20
C LEU A 117 1.23 -11.44 -1.79
N LYS A 118 2.19 -11.92 -2.57
CA LYS A 118 2.90 -13.18 -2.31
C LYS A 118 4.13 -12.95 -1.44
N ALA A 119 4.31 -13.79 -0.42
CA ALA A 119 5.45 -13.69 0.50
C ALA A 119 6.81 -13.69 -0.22
N GLU A 120 6.92 -14.56 -1.22
CA GLU A 120 8.15 -14.82 -1.97
C GLU A 120 8.30 -13.95 -3.24
N SER A 121 7.46 -12.92 -3.42
CA SER A 121 7.53 -12.07 -4.61
C SER A 121 8.66 -11.05 -4.49
N GLU A 122 9.55 -11.03 -5.48
CA GLU A 122 10.63 -10.04 -5.62
C GLU A 122 10.10 -8.59 -5.61
N ASP A 123 8.91 -8.40 -6.16
CA ASP A 123 8.31 -7.09 -6.40
C ASP A 123 7.53 -6.52 -5.19
N ASN A 124 7.18 -7.34 -4.19
CA ASN A 124 6.36 -6.96 -3.01
C ASN A 124 5.08 -6.13 -3.32
N TYR A 125 4.57 -6.20 -4.56
CA TYR A 125 3.32 -5.56 -4.99
C TYR A 125 2.44 -6.55 -5.77
N GLY A 126 1.14 -6.28 -5.74
CA GLY A 126 0.11 -6.94 -6.54
C GLY A 126 -0.66 -5.89 -7.35
N THR A 127 -1.41 -6.33 -8.35
CA THR A 127 -2.20 -5.43 -9.18
C THR A 127 -3.66 -5.84 -9.25
N ILE A 128 -4.52 -4.84 -9.37
CA ILE A 128 -5.96 -4.98 -9.60
C ILE A 128 -6.28 -4.33 -10.95
N PRO A 129 -6.81 -5.08 -11.93
CA PRO A 129 -7.10 -4.53 -13.25
C PRO A 129 -8.31 -3.59 -13.22
N MET A 130 -8.23 -2.47 -13.92
CA MET A 130 -9.33 -1.53 -14.12
C MET A 130 -9.47 -1.22 -15.60
N ARG A 131 -10.69 -1.29 -16.12
CA ARG A 131 -10.99 -1.12 -17.55
C ARG A 131 -11.90 0.08 -17.71
N PRO A 132 -11.41 1.22 -18.22
CA PRO A 132 -12.28 2.31 -18.57
C PRO A 132 -12.93 2.11 -19.94
N TYR A 133 -14.14 2.63 -20.09
CA TYR A 133 -14.89 2.66 -21.33
C TYR A 133 -15.14 4.11 -21.76
N ARG A 134 -14.70 4.46 -22.97
CA ARG A 134 -15.04 5.73 -23.66
C ARG A 134 -14.84 6.97 -22.78
N LEU A 135 -13.62 7.17 -22.28
CA LEU A 135 -13.21 8.37 -21.55
C LEU A 135 -12.96 9.53 -22.53
N HIS A 136 -13.43 10.72 -22.17
CA HIS A 136 -13.24 11.94 -22.96
C HIS A 136 -12.54 13.06 -22.16
N ASN A 137 -12.38 12.90 -20.84
CA ASN A 137 -11.84 13.89 -19.89
C ASN A 137 -11.06 13.20 -18.74
N LYS A 138 -10.44 13.99 -17.86
CA LYS A 138 -9.85 13.53 -16.59
C LYS A 138 -10.98 13.22 -15.59
N TYR A 139 -10.99 12.00 -15.05
CA TYR A 139 -11.96 11.56 -14.05
C TYR A 139 -11.24 10.90 -12.88
N LEU A 140 -11.85 10.97 -11.70
CA LEU A 140 -11.34 10.37 -10.47
C LEU A 140 -12.39 9.43 -9.88
N PHE A 141 -11.93 8.36 -9.24
CA PHE A 141 -12.77 7.48 -8.43
C PHE A 141 -11.99 7.07 -7.18
N GLY A 142 -12.67 7.04 -6.03
CA GLY A 142 -12.07 6.70 -4.75
C GLY A 142 -12.13 5.20 -4.47
N LYS A 143 -11.03 4.63 -3.97
CA LYS A 143 -10.95 3.26 -3.44
C LYS A 143 -10.16 3.27 -2.15
N ARG A 144 -10.54 2.39 -1.22
CA ARG A 144 -9.80 2.14 0.03
C ARG A 144 -9.61 0.63 0.24
N LEU A 145 -8.64 0.28 1.08
CA LEU A 145 -8.47 -1.10 1.55
C LEU A 145 -9.68 -1.46 2.42
N GLY A 146 -10.29 -2.62 2.13
CA GLY A 146 -11.43 -3.19 2.87
C GLY A 146 -11.01 -4.05 4.06
#